data_AF-A0A8T6TYQ0-F1
#
_entry.id   AF-A0A8T6TYQ0-F1
#
_cell.length_a   1.000
_cell.length_b   1.000
_cell.length_c   1.000
_cell.angle_alpha   90.00
_cell.angle_beta   90.00
_cell.angle_gamma   90.00
#
_symmetry.space_group_name_H-M   'P 1'
#
loop_
_entity.id
_entity.type
_entity.pdbx_description
1 polymer ?
#
loop_
_entity_poly.entity_id
_entity_poly.type
_entity_poly.pdbx_seq_one_letter_code
_entity_poly.pdbx_strand_id
1 'polypeptide(L)'
;MRGRAILAVIGSLLILVLFAAVWMREPNRMEEASVRQRLEALDRGAQLYLANCAGCHGQSGAGLAGPPLNLPRFQEEEEAEFLRKTIARGLPGTGMPPWHREEGGPLNSQQVDDLVTFIQYGDWGEAPPTPSRAAELGQQLFKQKCITCHQIGGEGGAVGPDLSEIGRQRELEWL
;
A
#
# COMPACT_ATOMS: atom_id res chain seq x y z
N MET A 1 55.28 26.48 -2.63
CA MET A 1 54.07 26.98 -1.93
C MET A 1 52.87 27.21 -2.86
N ARG A 2 53.04 27.79 -4.06
CA ARG A 2 51.95 28.09 -5.02
C ARG A 2 51.12 26.87 -5.49
N GLY A 3 51.74 25.70 -5.71
CA GLY A 3 51.03 24.50 -6.17
C GLY A 3 49.99 23.92 -5.19
N ARG A 4 50.26 24.02 -3.87
CA ARG A 4 49.32 23.55 -2.83
C ARG A 4 48.07 24.44 -2.75
N ALA A 5 48.22 25.74 -3.02
CA ALA A 5 47.10 26.68 -3.06
C ALA A 5 46.17 26.43 -4.26
N ILE A 6 46.74 26.11 -5.43
CA ILE A 6 45.95 25.83 -6.64
C ILE A 6 45.09 24.56 -6.46
N LEU A 7 45.66 23.49 -5.91
CA LEU A 7 44.92 22.24 -5.65
C LEU A 7 43.77 22.44 -4.66
N ALA A 8 43.99 23.26 -3.62
CA ALA A 8 42.94 23.59 -2.66
C ALA A 8 41.79 24.37 -3.30
N VAL A 9 42.08 25.36 -4.15
CA VAL A 9 41.05 26.13 -4.87
C VAL A 9 40.24 25.25 -5.81
N ILE A 10 40.90 24.38 -6.59
CA ILE A 10 40.23 23.44 -7.49
C ILE A 10 39.32 22.49 -6.69
N GLY A 11 39.82 21.93 -5.60
CA GLY A 11 39.03 21.06 -4.71
C GLY A 11 37.78 21.77 -4.17
N SER A 12 37.92 23.00 -3.68
CA SER A 12 36.79 23.80 -3.19
C SER A 12 35.78 24.12 -4.29
N LEU A 13 36.23 24.48 -5.50
CA LEU A 13 35.34 24.73 -6.63
C LEU A 13 34.58 23.47 -7.06
N LEU A 14 35.25 22.31 -7.08
CA LEU A 14 34.60 21.03 -7.37
C LEU A 14 33.54 20.69 -6.32
N ILE A 15 33.83 20.91 -5.04
CA ILE A 15 32.84 20.71 -3.96
C ILE A 15 31.64 21.63 -4.14
N LEU A 16 31.86 22.91 -4.46
CA LEU A 16 30.77 23.87 -4.69
C LEU A 16 29.91 23.48 -5.90
N VAL A 17 30.52 23.00 -6.98
CA VAL A 17 29.80 22.51 -8.18
C VAL A 17 28.99 21.25 -7.84
N LEU A 18 29.57 20.29 -7.12
CA LEU A 18 28.86 19.08 -6.68
C LEU A 18 27.70 19.43 -5.74
N PHE A 19 27.91 20.35 -4.79
CA PHE A 19 26.87 20.81 -3.88
C PHE A 19 25.74 21.50 -4.64
N ALA A 20 26.06 22.40 -5.58
CA ALA A 20 25.06 23.04 -6.43
C ALA A 20 24.27 22.02 -7.27
N ALA A 21 24.95 21.01 -7.83
CA ALA A 21 24.32 19.94 -8.60
C ALA A 21 23.37 19.08 -7.73
N VAL A 22 23.78 18.73 -6.51
CA VAL A 22 22.93 18.02 -5.54
C VAL A 22 21.74 18.89 -5.13
N TRP A 23 21.98 20.16 -4.80
CA TRP A 23 20.93 21.09 -4.41
C TRP A 23 19.88 21.28 -5.51
N MET A 24 20.29 21.31 -6.78
CA MET A 24 19.36 21.32 -7.92
C MET A 24 18.60 20.00 -8.10
N ARG A 25 19.16 18.86 -7.69
CA ARG A 25 18.52 17.53 -7.79
C ARG A 25 17.68 17.17 -6.57
N GLU A 26 17.91 17.82 -5.44
CA GLU A 26 17.27 17.52 -4.16
C GLU A 26 15.73 17.60 -4.23
N PRO A 27 15.10 18.64 -4.84
CA PRO A 27 13.65 18.72 -4.91
C PRO A 27 13.02 17.52 -5.63
N ASN A 28 13.58 17.14 -6.79
CA ASN A 28 13.08 16.00 -7.57
C ASN A 28 13.21 14.69 -6.79
N ARG A 29 14.33 14.50 -6.07
CA ARG A 29 14.53 13.31 -5.23
C ARG A 29 13.51 13.23 -4.11
N MET A 30 13.21 14.36 -3.47
CA MET A 30 12.22 14.43 -2.39
C MET A 30 10.80 14.13 -2.91
N GLU A 31 10.44 14.65 -4.09
CA GLU A 31 9.17 14.37 -4.74
C GLU A 31 9.04 12.88 -5.13
N GLU A 32 10.06 12.30 -5.77
CA GLU A 32 10.08 10.86 -6.08
C GLU A 32 9.99 9.98 -4.83
N ALA A 33 10.59 10.41 -3.72
CA ALA A 33 10.51 9.69 -2.45
C ALA A 33 9.11 9.80 -1.82
N SER A 34 8.49 10.99 -1.85
CA SER A 34 7.15 11.19 -1.26
C SER A 34 6.08 10.44 -2.05
N VAL A 35 6.16 10.44 -3.39
CA VAL A 35 5.27 9.66 -4.25
C VAL A 35 5.42 8.16 -3.96
N ARG A 36 6.65 7.65 -3.89
CA ARG A 36 6.90 6.24 -3.53
C ARG A 36 6.32 5.89 -2.17
N GLN A 37 6.56 6.72 -1.16
CA GLN A 37 6.02 6.49 0.19
C GLN A 37 4.48 6.45 0.19
N ARG A 38 3.80 7.31 -0.60
CA ARG A 38 2.34 7.29 -0.73
C ARG A 38 1.83 6.04 -1.44
N LEU A 39 2.50 5.60 -2.51
CA LEU A 39 2.14 4.37 -3.22
C LEU A 39 2.31 3.13 -2.32
N GLU A 40 3.37 3.07 -1.53
CA GLU A 40 3.56 2.00 -0.56
C GLU A 40 2.50 2.03 0.56
N ALA A 41 2.11 3.22 1.02
CA ALA A 41 1.03 3.38 2.00
C ALA A 41 -0.33 2.92 1.43
N LEU A 42 -0.60 3.21 0.16
CA LEU A 42 -1.78 2.70 -0.55
C LEU A 42 -1.81 1.18 -0.62
N ASP A 43 -0.70 0.54 -0.98
CA ASP A 43 -0.61 -0.92 -1.06
C ASP A 43 -0.80 -1.58 0.30
N ARG A 44 -0.08 -1.10 1.33
CA ARG A 44 -0.25 -1.61 2.71
C ARG A 44 -1.67 -1.39 3.23
N GLY A 45 -2.25 -0.22 2.95
CA GLY A 45 -3.61 0.13 3.32
C GLY A 45 -4.65 -0.77 2.67
N ALA A 46 -4.52 -1.05 1.37
CA ALA A 46 -5.39 -1.96 0.64
C ALA A 46 -5.36 -3.38 1.24
N GLN A 47 -4.18 -3.89 1.57
CA GLN A 47 -4.03 -5.22 2.17
C GLN A 47 -4.68 -5.28 3.57
N LEU A 48 -4.45 -4.26 4.40
CA LEU A 48 -5.09 -4.15 5.70
C LEU A 48 -6.61 -4.07 5.56
N TYR A 49 -7.10 -3.30 4.58
CA TYR A 49 -8.52 -3.15 4.32
C TYR A 49 -9.18 -4.48 3.94
N LEU A 50 -8.58 -5.21 2.99
CA LEU A 50 -9.10 -6.51 2.56
C LEU A 50 -9.15 -7.52 3.71
N ALA A 51 -8.11 -7.54 4.55
CA ALA A 51 -8.01 -8.48 5.65
C ALA A 51 -8.96 -8.16 6.83
N ASN A 52 -9.27 -6.87 7.07
CA ASN A 52 -9.90 -6.44 8.32
C ASN A 52 -11.24 -5.71 8.14
N CYS A 53 -11.44 -5.03 7.02
CA CYS A 53 -12.54 -4.08 6.82
C CYS A 53 -13.55 -4.55 5.77
N ALA A 54 -13.07 -5.21 4.71
CA ALA A 54 -13.88 -5.61 3.56
C ALA A 54 -15.04 -6.55 3.91
N GLY A 55 -14.93 -7.35 4.98
CA GLY A 55 -16.02 -8.22 5.45
C GLY A 55 -17.30 -7.45 5.81
N CYS A 56 -17.16 -6.22 6.33
CA CYS A 56 -18.31 -5.36 6.66
C CYS A 56 -18.54 -4.26 5.65
N HIS A 57 -17.49 -3.69 5.06
CA HIS A 57 -17.57 -2.53 4.17
C HIS A 57 -17.55 -2.89 2.67
N GLY A 58 -17.42 -4.18 2.33
CA GLY A 58 -17.32 -4.68 0.96
C GLY A 58 -15.92 -4.49 0.37
N GLN A 59 -15.48 -5.37 -0.53
CA GLN A 59 -14.15 -5.27 -1.16
C GLN A 59 -13.98 -3.98 -1.98
N SER A 60 -15.07 -3.51 -2.61
CA SER A 60 -15.11 -2.24 -3.34
C SER A 60 -15.48 -1.03 -2.48
N GLY A 61 -15.55 -1.19 -1.16
CA GLY A 61 -15.98 -0.13 -0.26
C GLY A 61 -17.44 0.29 -0.41
N ALA A 62 -18.26 -0.44 -1.17
CA ALA A 62 -19.65 -0.11 -1.43
C ALA A 62 -20.61 -0.38 -0.24
N GLY A 63 -20.10 -0.95 0.84
CA GLY A 63 -20.87 -1.33 2.03
C GLY A 63 -21.48 -2.73 1.94
N LEU A 64 -21.64 -3.35 3.10
CA LEU A 64 -22.39 -4.60 3.30
C LEU A 64 -23.21 -4.46 4.60
N ALA A 65 -22.72 -5.02 5.71
CA ALA A 65 -23.23 -4.78 7.04
C ALA A 65 -22.78 -3.42 7.61
N GLY A 66 -21.62 -2.93 7.17
CA GLY A 66 -21.12 -1.59 7.42
C GLY A 66 -21.46 -0.62 6.27
N PRO A 67 -21.41 0.70 6.53
CA PRO A 67 -21.71 1.73 5.52
C PRO A 67 -20.66 1.75 4.39
N PRO A 68 -21.00 2.31 3.22
CA PRO A 68 -20.04 2.53 2.15
C PRO A 68 -18.92 3.48 2.59
N LEU A 69 -17.69 3.16 2.18
CA LEU A 69 -16.47 3.95 2.39
C LEU A 69 -15.89 4.51 1.08
N ASN A 70 -16.36 4.07 -0.08
CA ASN A 70 -15.97 4.58 -1.39
C ASN A 70 -16.71 5.88 -1.78
N LEU A 71 -17.15 6.66 -0.79
CA LEU A 71 -17.89 7.89 -1.02
C LEU A 71 -16.94 9.07 -1.27
N PRO A 72 -17.24 9.99 -2.21
CA PRO A 72 -16.37 11.13 -2.50
C PRO A 72 -15.98 11.97 -1.28
N ARG A 73 -16.88 12.12 -0.30
CA ARG A 73 -16.58 12.82 0.96
C ARG A 73 -15.34 12.30 1.66
N PHE A 74 -15.07 11.00 1.58
CA PHE A 74 -13.94 10.39 2.27
C PHE A 74 -12.62 10.57 1.51
N GLN A 75 -12.64 11.16 0.32
CA GLN A 75 -11.45 11.53 -0.46
C GLN A 75 -10.99 12.96 -0.14
N GLU A 76 -11.80 13.74 0.57
CA GLU A 76 -11.44 15.08 1.01
C GLU A 76 -10.40 15.02 2.14
N GLU A 77 -9.43 15.94 2.12
CA GLU A 77 -8.32 15.96 3.09
C GLU A 77 -8.81 16.25 4.51
N GLU A 78 -9.86 17.05 4.65
CA GLU A 78 -10.45 17.44 5.93
C GLU A 78 -11.06 16.24 6.68
N GLU A 79 -11.43 15.19 5.96
CA GLU A 79 -12.01 13.96 6.52
C GLU A 79 -10.94 12.96 6.99
N ALA A 80 -9.66 13.18 6.66
CA ALA A 80 -8.55 12.29 7.06
C ALA A 80 -8.53 12.05 8.58
N GLU A 81 -8.72 13.13 9.35
CA GLU A 81 -8.67 13.06 10.81
C GLU A 81 -9.93 12.41 11.39
N PHE A 82 -11.09 12.60 10.75
CA PHE A 82 -12.31 11.90 11.11
C PHE A 82 -12.16 10.39 10.89
N LEU A 83 -11.65 9.98 9.71
CA LEU A 83 -11.37 8.59 9.37
C LEU A 83 -10.39 7.98 10.37
N ARG A 84 -9.27 8.64 10.62
CA ARG A 84 -8.25 8.20 11.59
C ARG A 84 -8.83 7.95 12.96
N LYS A 85 -9.58 8.91 13.51
CA LYS A 85 -10.18 8.79 14.84
C LYS A 85 -11.24 7.69 14.92
N THR A 86 -12.04 7.55 13.86
CA THR A 86 -13.08 6.51 13.77
C THR A 86 -12.46 5.13 13.66
N ILE A 87 -11.44 4.95 12.82
CA ILE A 87 -10.73 3.67 12.69
C ILE A 87 -10.02 3.34 14.01
N ALA A 88 -9.30 4.30 14.59
CA ALA A 88 -8.53 4.04 15.80
C ALA A 88 -9.41 3.57 16.96
N ARG A 89 -10.50 4.30 17.24
CA ARG A 89 -11.34 4.13 18.44
C ARG A 89 -12.59 3.29 18.20
N GLY A 90 -12.86 2.93 16.95
CA GLY A 90 -14.13 2.34 16.56
C GLY A 90 -15.28 3.35 16.69
N LEU A 91 -16.50 2.85 16.61
CA LEU A 91 -17.70 3.66 16.74
C LEU A 91 -18.61 3.06 17.83
N PRO A 92 -18.63 3.66 19.05
CA PRO A 92 -19.42 3.15 20.17
C PRO A 92 -20.89 2.94 19.83
N GLY A 93 -21.48 1.85 20.31
CA GLY A 93 -22.87 1.48 20.02
C GLY A 93 -23.09 0.88 18.64
N THR A 94 -22.03 0.60 17.88
CA THR A 94 -22.08 -0.11 16.60
C THR A 94 -21.23 -1.38 16.63
N GLY A 95 -21.29 -2.18 15.55
CA GLY A 95 -20.42 -3.34 15.38
C GLY A 95 -18.98 -3.02 14.97
N MET A 96 -18.59 -1.75 14.84
CA MET A 96 -17.23 -1.36 14.47
C MET A 96 -16.34 -1.24 15.73
N PRO A 97 -15.43 -2.21 15.97
CA PRO A 97 -14.55 -2.18 17.14
C PRO A 97 -13.43 -1.14 16.99
N PRO A 98 -12.71 -0.81 18.07
CA PRO A 98 -11.44 -0.10 17.98
C PRO A 98 -10.39 -0.95 17.25
N TRP A 99 -9.60 -0.31 16.39
CA TRP A 99 -8.53 -0.96 15.66
C TRP A 99 -7.13 -0.57 16.12
N HIS A 100 -6.97 0.59 16.79
CA HIS A 100 -5.66 1.01 17.27
C HIS A 100 -5.28 0.30 18.58
N ARG A 101 -3.99 -0.03 18.75
CA ARG A 101 -3.47 -0.73 19.94
C ARG A 101 -3.76 -0.05 21.26
N GLU A 102 -3.68 1.28 21.30
CA GLU A 102 -3.98 2.04 22.52
C GLU A 102 -5.46 2.01 22.88
N GLU A 103 -6.33 1.65 21.94
CA GLU A 103 -7.77 1.51 22.10
C GLU A 103 -8.20 0.03 22.22
N GLY A 104 -7.23 -0.89 22.28
CA GLY A 104 -7.46 -2.34 22.42
C GLY A 104 -7.51 -3.13 21.10
N GLY A 105 -7.25 -2.49 19.96
CA GLY A 105 -7.19 -3.14 18.65
C GLY A 105 -5.79 -3.66 18.26
N PRO A 106 -5.64 -4.28 17.08
CA PRO A 106 -4.36 -4.90 16.67
C PRO A 106 -3.37 -3.94 15.97
N LEU A 107 -3.84 -2.80 15.46
CA LEU A 107 -3.09 -1.94 14.53
C LEU A 107 -2.29 -0.85 15.24
N ASN A 108 -1.08 -0.56 14.75
CA ASN A 108 -0.33 0.63 15.16
C ASN A 108 -0.78 1.88 14.37
N SER A 109 -0.26 3.06 14.73
CA SER A 109 -0.65 4.32 14.10
C SER A 109 -0.35 4.35 12.60
N GLN A 110 0.81 3.82 12.16
CA GLN A 110 1.15 3.74 10.73
C GLN A 110 0.17 2.89 9.94
N GLN A 111 -0.30 1.77 10.50
CA GLN A 111 -1.29 0.92 9.85
C GLN A 111 -2.67 1.60 9.76
N VAL A 112 -3.03 2.39 10.77
CA VAL A 112 -4.23 3.24 10.69
C VAL A 112 -4.07 4.33 9.62
N ASP A 113 -2.90 4.96 9.53
CA ASP A 113 -2.55 5.90 8.46
C ASP A 113 -2.64 5.29 7.06
N ASP A 114 -2.10 4.09 6.89
CA ASP A 114 -2.14 3.37 5.62
C ASP A 114 -3.59 3.07 5.21
N LEU A 115 -4.46 2.67 6.17
CA LEU A 115 -5.90 2.51 5.93
C LEU A 115 -6.59 3.81 5.52
N VAL A 116 -6.30 4.92 6.20
CA VAL A 116 -6.85 6.24 5.84
C VAL A 116 -6.41 6.64 4.43
N THR A 117 -5.13 6.44 4.11
CA THR A 117 -4.56 6.70 2.78
C THR A 117 -5.29 5.88 1.71
N PHE A 118 -5.53 4.59 1.96
CA PHE A 118 -6.29 3.76 1.04
C PHE A 118 -7.75 4.20 0.89
N ILE A 119 -8.42 4.61 1.97
CA ILE A 119 -9.80 5.10 1.87
C ILE A 119 -9.87 6.39 1.04
N GLN A 120 -8.89 7.28 1.18
CA GLN A 120 -8.83 8.57 0.50
C GLN A 120 -8.45 8.47 -0.98
N TYR A 121 -7.43 7.67 -1.31
CA TYR A 121 -6.85 7.66 -2.67
C TYR A 121 -6.78 6.27 -3.31
N GLY A 122 -7.29 5.24 -2.64
CA GLY A 122 -7.34 3.89 -3.17
C GLY A 122 -8.30 3.79 -4.36
N ASP A 123 -7.92 2.96 -5.32
CA ASP A 123 -8.83 2.55 -6.38
C ASP A 123 -9.73 1.43 -5.83
N TRP A 124 -11.02 1.75 -5.69
CA TRP A 124 -12.04 0.84 -5.19
C TRP A 124 -12.51 -0.20 -6.24
N GLY A 125 -12.04 -0.10 -7.48
CA GLY A 125 -12.38 -0.96 -8.62
C GLY A 125 -11.22 -1.74 -9.23
N GLU A 126 -9.97 -1.41 -8.88
CA GLU A 126 -8.76 -2.12 -9.32
C GLU A 126 -8.02 -2.74 -8.12
N ALA A 127 -7.59 -4.01 -8.25
CA ALA A 127 -6.70 -4.63 -7.27
C ALA A 127 -5.47 -3.73 -7.03
N PRO A 128 -4.89 -3.70 -5.82
CA PRO A 128 -3.81 -2.77 -5.51
C PRO A 128 -2.72 -2.79 -6.59
N PRO A 129 -2.23 -1.62 -7.04
CA PRO A 129 -1.42 -1.49 -8.26
C PRO A 129 -0.05 -2.17 -8.16
N THR A 130 0.30 -2.71 -7.00
CA THR A 130 1.52 -3.46 -6.73
C THR A 130 1.21 -4.78 -6.04
N PRO A 131 1.72 -5.93 -6.52
CA PRO A 131 1.60 -7.19 -5.81
C PRO A 131 2.27 -7.07 -4.44
N SER A 132 1.54 -7.44 -3.38
CA SER A 132 2.13 -7.56 -2.05
C SER A 132 3.36 -8.46 -2.07
N ARG A 133 4.26 -8.32 -1.08
CA ARG A 133 5.40 -9.25 -0.94
C ARG A 133 4.94 -10.72 -0.84
N ALA A 134 3.76 -10.96 -0.24
CA ALA A 134 3.14 -12.27 -0.20
C ALA A 134 2.65 -12.72 -1.57
N ALA A 135 2.06 -11.82 -2.38
CA ALA A 135 1.64 -12.11 -3.74
C ALA A 135 2.85 -12.42 -4.65
N GLU A 136 3.96 -11.69 -4.52
CA GLU A 136 5.20 -12.02 -5.23
C GLU A 136 5.75 -13.39 -4.84
N LEU A 137 5.79 -13.69 -3.54
CA LEU A 137 6.25 -14.99 -3.06
C LEU A 137 5.33 -16.12 -3.54
N GLY A 138 4.01 -15.89 -3.51
CA GLY A 138 3.02 -16.81 -4.04
C GLY A 138 3.23 -17.07 -5.54
N GLN A 139 3.50 -16.02 -6.33
CA GLN A 139 3.80 -16.15 -7.74
C GLN A 139 5.08 -16.97 -7.99
N GLN A 140 6.14 -16.74 -7.20
CA GLN A 140 7.38 -17.52 -7.29
C GLN A 140 7.16 -18.99 -6.95
N LEU A 141 6.44 -19.27 -5.86
CA LEU A 141 6.12 -20.64 -5.44
C LEU A 141 5.25 -21.35 -6.47
N PHE A 142 4.27 -20.64 -7.04
CA PHE A 142 3.42 -21.17 -8.12
C PHE A 142 4.26 -21.61 -9.32
N LYS A 143 5.17 -20.75 -9.79
CA LYS A 143 6.08 -21.07 -10.90
C LYS A 143 7.03 -22.22 -10.62
N GLN A 144 7.38 -22.47 -9.37
CA GLN A 144 8.30 -23.54 -9.01
C GLN A 144 7.62 -24.89 -8.79
N LYS A 145 6.40 -24.90 -8.24
CA LYS A 145 5.78 -26.11 -7.70
C LYS A 145 4.45 -26.47 -8.34
N CYS A 146 3.70 -25.48 -8.81
CA CYS A 146 2.30 -25.66 -9.19
C CYS A 146 2.10 -25.61 -10.70
N ILE A 147 2.87 -24.77 -11.40
CA ILE A 147 2.72 -24.49 -12.84
C ILE A 147 2.92 -25.73 -13.72
N THR A 148 3.61 -26.76 -13.23
CA THR A 148 3.79 -28.03 -13.97
C THR A 148 2.46 -28.74 -14.21
N CYS A 149 1.52 -28.64 -13.27
CA CYS A 149 0.22 -29.29 -13.38
C CYS A 149 -0.91 -28.31 -13.69
N HIS A 150 -0.85 -27.10 -13.12
CA HIS A 150 -1.91 -26.10 -13.22
C HIS A 150 -1.54 -24.98 -14.19
N GLN A 151 -2.57 -24.28 -14.66
CA GLN A 151 -2.44 -23.09 -15.49
C GLN A 151 -3.01 -21.85 -14.77
N ILE A 152 -2.46 -20.68 -15.10
CA ILE A 152 -3.05 -19.37 -14.83
C ILE A 152 -2.91 -18.55 -16.11
N GLY A 153 -4.04 -18.07 -16.65
CA GLY A 153 -4.08 -17.22 -17.84
C GLY A 153 -3.69 -17.97 -19.11
N GLY A 154 -3.87 -19.29 -19.13
CA GLY A 154 -3.42 -20.16 -20.21
C GLY A 154 -1.93 -20.53 -20.18
N GLU A 155 -1.18 -20.09 -19.17
CA GLU A 155 0.24 -20.46 -18.97
C GLU A 155 0.37 -21.55 -17.90
N GLY A 156 0.96 -22.70 -18.26
CA GLY A 156 1.24 -23.81 -17.36
C GLY A 156 0.86 -25.18 -17.93
N GLY A 157 0.66 -26.15 -17.04
CA GLY A 157 0.24 -27.50 -17.38
C GLY A 157 -1.28 -27.65 -17.46
N ALA A 158 -1.74 -28.67 -18.19
CA ALA A 158 -3.16 -29.01 -18.37
C ALA A 158 -3.59 -30.26 -17.59
N VAL A 159 -2.78 -30.70 -16.62
CA VAL A 159 -3.06 -31.91 -15.82
C VAL A 159 -4.09 -31.60 -14.73
N GLY A 160 -3.94 -30.45 -14.07
CA GLY A 160 -4.86 -29.92 -13.08
C GLY A 160 -5.78 -28.83 -13.66
N PRO A 161 -6.85 -28.46 -12.95
CA PRO A 161 -7.74 -27.39 -13.36
C PRO A 161 -7.05 -26.03 -13.43
N ASP A 162 -7.58 -25.14 -14.26
CA ASP A 162 -7.17 -23.74 -14.34
C ASP A 162 -7.45 -23.01 -13.02
N LEU A 163 -6.43 -22.30 -12.52
CA LEU A 163 -6.50 -21.57 -11.26
C LEU A 163 -6.64 -20.05 -11.47
N SER A 164 -6.78 -19.56 -12.71
CA SER A 164 -7.04 -18.15 -13.01
C SER A 164 -8.17 -17.53 -12.20
N GLU A 165 -9.17 -18.34 -11.87
CA GLU A 165 -10.41 -17.88 -11.25
C GLU A 165 -10.52 -18.27 -9.78
N ILE A 166 -9.55 -19.01 -9.24
CA ILE A 166 -9.70 -19.65 -7.94
C ILE A 166 -9.88 -18.64 -6.80
N GLY A 167 -9.21 -17.48 -6.89
CA GLY A 167 -9.35 -16.39 -5.91
C GLY A 167 -10.71 -15.69 -5.94
N ARG A 168 -11.47 -15.81 -7.04
CA ARG A 168 -12.86 -15.30 -7.14
C ARG A 168 -13.89 -16.36 -6.71
N GLN A 169 -13.54 -17.63 -6.79
CA GLN A 169 -14.42 -18.76 -6.49
C GLN A 169 -14.33 -19.27 -5.04
N ARG A 170 -13.24 -18.97 -4.33
CA ARG A 170 -13.01 -19.44 -2.96
C ARG A 170 -13.05 -18.28 -1.98
N GLU A 171 -13.83 -18.48 -0.92
CA GLU A 171 -13.91 -17.55 0.21
C GLU A 171 -12.62 -17.61 1.04
N LEU A 172 -12.23 -16.49 1.65
CA LEU A 172 -10.96 -16.37 2.40
C LEU A 172 -10.84 -17.38 3.55
N GLU A 173 -11.96 -17.87 4.11
CA GLU A 173 -11.95 -18.92 5.15
C GLU A 173 -11.40 -20.27 4.66
N TRP A 174 -11.32 -20.49 3.36
CA TRP A 174 -10.85 -21.75 2.76
C TRP A 174 -9.34 -21.78 2.48
N LEU A 175 -8.65 -20.63 2.57
CA LEU A 175 -7.21 -20.47 2.29
C LEU A 175 -6.39 -20.40 3.59
#